data_AF-A0A1I3RI03-F1
#
_entry.id   AF-A0A1I3RI03-F1
#
_cell.length_a   1.000
_cell.length_b   1.000
_cell.length_c   1.000
_cell.angle_alpha   90.00
_cell.angle_beta   90.00
_cell.angle_gamma   90.00
#
_symmetry.space_group_name_H-M   'P 1'
#
loop_
_entity.id
_entity.type
_entity.pdbx_description
1 polymer ?
#
loop_
_entity_poly.entity_id
_entity_poly.type
_entity_poly.pdbx_seq_one_letter_code
_entity_poly.pdbx_strand_id
1 'polypeptide(L)'
;MSPIRQFMAWACALPLIGAMICADATMASTPVLTWDGAKRLGVQCLVDPDRTPDRRRLQAALCDRVRVLAADKAPIPVVLLAPGDPGLIAADTAVLLFHANVQPADGGAGSAPLLVFSLRVFRATAAPSELFGAAPRATRLPAKGTNPTPQFDAAVNAALAETLPWRSRPAP
;
A
#
# COMPACT_ATOMS: atom_id res chain seq x y z
N MET A 1 41.64 54.41 -61.33
CA MET A 1 40.91 54.98 -60.17
C MET A 1 40.10 53.84 -59.55
N SER A 2 40.42 53.45 -58.31
CA SER A 2 39.59 52.55 -57.47
C SER A 2 38.27 53.26 -57.09
N PRO A 3 37.21 52.65 -56.49
CA PRO A 3 37.20 51.34 -55.83
C PRO A 3 35.87 50.49 -55.85
N ILE A 4 36.01 49.21 -55.43
CA ILE A 4 35.21 48.47 -54.42
C ILE A 4 33.68 48.31 -54.64
N ARG A 5 33.20 47.05 -54.62
CA ARG A 5 32.37 46.51 -53.51
C ARG A 5 32.26 44.97 -53.55
N GLN A 6 32.57 44.40 -52.39
CA GLN A 6 32.53 42.99 -51.99
C GLN A 6 31.11 42.56 -51.60
N PHE A 7 30.80 41.28 -51.80
CA PHE A 7 29.96 40.43 -50.94
C PHE A 7 30.51 38.99 -51.18
N MET A 8 31.16 38.26 -50.27
CA MET A 8 30.86 37.88 -48.88
C MET A 8 29.51 37.15 -48.82
N ALA A 9 29.38 35.90 -48.40
CA ALA A 9 30.30 34.82 -48.06
C ALA A 9 29.45 33.53 -47.95
N TRP A 10 30.16 32.42 -47.77
CA TRP A 10 29.82 31.35 -46.82
C TRP A 10 29.07 30.12 -47.34
N ALA A 11 29.90 29.11 -47.66
CA ALA A 11 29.59 27.71 -47.50
C ALA A 11 29.55 27.32 -46.01
N CYS A 12 28.64 26.42 -45.63
CA CYS A 12 28.98 25.16 -44.97
C CYS A 12 27.72 24.31 -44.73
N ALA A 13 27.83 23.04 -45.11
CA ALA A 13 26.88 21.97 -44.87
C ALA A 13 26.93 21.48 -43.41
N LEU A 14 25.80 20.98 -42.89
CA LEU A 14 25.60 19.64 -42.29
C LEU A 14 24.29 19.60 -41.48
N PRO A 15 23.51 18.50 -41.57
CA PRO A 15 22.28 18.32 -40.79
C PRO A 15 22.62 17.73 -39.42
N LEU A 16 22.30 18.44 -38.34
CA LEU A 16 22.33 17.89 -37.00
C LEU A 16 20.97 17.26 -36.68
N ILE A 17 20.86 15.97 -36.97
CA ILE A 17 19.88 15.07 -36.36
C ILE A 17 20.32 14.90 -34.90
N GLY A 18 19.85 15.79 -34.03
CA GLY A 18 19.99 15.64 -32.59
C GLY A 18 18.90 14.71 -32.09
N ALA A 19 19.24 13.44 -31.88
CA ALA A 19 18.41 12.51 -31.13
C ALA A 19 18.13 13.10 -29.75
N MET A 20 16.86 13.42 -29.46
CA MET A 20 16.40 13.55 -28.09
C MET A 20 16.57 12.19 -27.43
N ILE A 21 17.69 12.00 -26.74
CA ILE A 21 17.81 10.97 -25.73
C ILE A 21 16.89 11.43 -24.60
N CYS A 22 15.64 10.97 -24.62
CA CYS A 22 14.84 10.91 -23.40
C CYS A 22 15.63 10.03 -22.45
N ALA A 23 16.51 10.65 -21.66
CA ALA A 23 17.05 10.03 -20.48
C ALA A 23 15.83 9.75 -19.61
N ASP A 24 15.37 8.49 -19.63
CA ASP A 24 14.59 7.94 -18.56
C ASP A 24 15.41 8.22 -17.30
N ALA A 25 14.98 9.23 -16.55
CA ALA A 25 15.36 9.33 -15.17
C ALA A 25 14.80 8.06 -14.53
N THR A 26 15.61 7.00 -14.52
CA THR A 26 15.46 5.89 -13.60
C THR A 26 15.40 6.53 -12.23
N MET A 27 14.17 6.79 -11.75
CA MET A 27 13.95 7.18 -10.39
C MET A 27 14.59 6.07 -9.57
N ALA A 28 15.66 6.42 -8.86
CA ALA A 28 16.27 5.52 -7.92
C ALA A 28 15.19 5.18 -6.89
N SER A 29 14.55 4.03 -7.07
CA SER A 29 13.61 3.49 -6.10
C SER A 29 14.45 3.19 -4.87
N THR A 30 14.41 4.07 -3.87
CA THR A 30 15.04 3.79 -2.59
C THR A 30 14.38 2.51 -2.07
N PRO A 31 15.15 1.44 -1.80
CA PRO A 31 14.58 0.21 -1.32
C PRO A 31 13.77 0.48 -0.06
N VAL A 32 12.56 -0.05 -0.02
CA VAL A 32 11.63 0.08 1.12
C VAL A 32 12.27 -0.64 2.31
N LEU A 33 12.97 0.12 3.16
CA LEU A 33 13.80 -0.38 4.26
C LEU A 33 13.02 -1.23 5.27
N THR A 34 11.69 -1.08 5.30
CA THR A 34 10.81 -1.86 6.17
C THR A 34 10.88 -3.36 5.90
N TRP A 35 11.21 -3.79 4.68
CA TRP A 35 11.26 -5.21 4.32
C TRP A 35 12.64 -5.84 4.44
N ASP A 36 13.71 -5.03 4.54
CA ASP A 36 15.08 -5.55 4.56
C ASP A 36 15.38 -6.35 5.84
N GLY A 37 15.67 -7.63 5.70
CA GLY A 37 15.89 -8.53 6.83
C GLY A 37 14.65 -8.90 7.64
N ALA A 38 13.44 -8.55 7.17
CA ALA A 38 12.19 -9.04 7.77
C ALA A 38 12.06 -10.55 7.55
N LYS A 39 11.90 -11.31 8.64
CA LYS A 39 11.73 -12.78 8.62
C LYS A 39 10.27 -13.21 8.76
N ARG A 40 9.39 -12.30 9.17
CA ARG A 40 7.96 -12.53 9.36
C ARG A 40 7.16 -11.25 9.16
N LEU A 41 5.90 -11.40 8.75
CA LEU A 41 4.90 -10.35 8.71
C LEU A 41 3.89 -10.56 9.85
N GLY A 42 3.86 -9.65 10.81
CA GLY A 42 2.83 -9.60 11.83
C GLY A 42 1.62 -8.83 11.34
N VAL A 43 0.40 -9.31 11.58
CA VAL A 43 -0.85 -8.59 11.29
C VAL A 43 -1.48 -8.18 12.61
N GLN A 44 -1.63 -6.89 12.81
CA GLN A 44 -2.22 -6.29 14.00
C GLN A 44 -3.46 -5.50 13.59
N CYS A 45 -4.60 -5.83 14.17
CA CYS A 45 -5.87 -5.20 13.81
C CYS A 45 -6.46 -4.39 14.97
N LEU A 46 -7.01 -3.24 14.62
CA LEU A 46 -7.79 -2.39 15.51
C LEU A 46 -9.09 -2.00 14.81
N VAL A 47 -10.24 -2.29 15.44
CA VAL A 47 -11.56 -1.96 14.90
C VAL A 47 -12.32 -1.09 15.91
N ASP A 48 -12.65 0.12 15.51
CA ASP A 48 -13.46 1.09 16.24
C ASP A 48 -14.88 1.21 15.62
N PRO A 49 -15.89 1.73 16.35
CA PRO A 49 -15.89 2.04 17.78
C PRO A 49 -16.13 0.81 18.67
N ASP A 50 -15.67 0.89 19.93
CA ASP A 50 -15.74 -0.17 20.95
C ASP A 50 -17.17 -0.66 21.28
N ARG A 51 -18.20 0.13 20.96
CA ARG A 51 -19.57 -0.07 21.50
C ARG A 51 -20.40 -1.15 20.80
N THR A 52 -19.87 -1.85 19.80
CA THR A 52 -20.61 -2.94 19.14
C THR A 52 -20.55 -4.23 19.97
N PRO A 53 -21.69 -4.88 20.31
CA PRO A 53 -21.70 -6.06 21.18
C PRO A 53 -20.91 -7.25 20.62
N ASP A 54 -20.78 -7.33 19.28
CA ASP A 54 -20.03 -8.38 18.58
C ASP A 54 -18.61 -7.96 18.17
N ARG A 55 -18.07 -6.85 18.70
CA ARG A 55 -16.80 -6.26 18.24
C ARG A 55 -15.65 -7.24 18.21
N ARG A 56 -15.42 -7.96 19.31
CA ARG A 56 -14.28 -8.90 19.41
C ARG A 56 -14.34 -9.98 18.35
N ARG A 57 -15.55 -10.48 18.06
CA ARG A 57 -15.80 -11.47 17.02
C ARG A 57 -15.60 -10.89 15.63
N LEU A 58 -16.11 -9.68 15.38
CA LEU A 58 -15.90 -8.97 14.12
C LEU A 58 -14.42 -8.67 13.88
N GLN A 59 -13.72 -8.13 14.87
CA GLN A 59 -12.28 -7.84 14.79
C GLN A 59 -11.49 -9.12 14.54
N ALA A 60 -11.77 -10.21 15.25
CA ALA A 60 -11.11 -11.50 15.01
C ALA A 60 -11.35 -12.01 13.57
N ALA A 61 -12.59 -11.95 13.08
CA ALA A 61 -12.93 -12.38 11.73
C ALA A 61 -12.26 -11.52 10.64
N LEU A 62 -12.28 -10.19 10.80
CA LEU A 62 -11.59 -9.27 9.89
C LEU A 62 -10.08 -9.49 9.93
N CYS A 63 -9.50 -9.67 11.12
CA CYS A 63 -8.07 -9.84 11.26
C CYS A 63 -7.56 -11.16 10.68
N ASP A 64 -8.28 -12.25 10.93
CA ASP A 64 -7.97 -13.53 10.30
C ASP A 64 -8.09 -13.45 8.78
N ARG A 65 -9.13 -12.77 8.27
CA ARG A 65 -9.28 -12.60 6.82
C ARG A 65 -8.13 -11.78 6.21
N VAL A 66 -7.74 -10.67 6.84
CA VAL A 66 -6.60 -9.86 6.38
C VAL A 66 -5.32 -10.68 6.40
N ARG A 67 -5.07 -11.48 7.45
CA ARG A 67 -3.93 -12.40 7.50
C ARG A 67 -3.95 -13.40 6.35
N VAL A 68 -5.08 -14.06 6.09
CA VAL A 68 -5.22 -15.03 4.99
C VAL A 68 -4.91 -14.35 3.65
N LEU A 69 -5.43 -13.15 3.41
CA LEU A 69 -5.19 -12.40 2.18
C LEU A 69 -3.74 -11.90 2.07
N ALA A 70 -3.11 -11.50 3.17
CA ALA A 70 -1.71 -11.06 3.19
C ALA A 70 -0.73 -12.23 3.02
N ALA A 71 -1.10 -13.43 3.48
CA ALA A 71 -0.31 -14.65 3.36
C ALA A 71 -0.27 -15.20 1.92
N ASP A 72 -1.23 -14.83 1.08
CA ASP A 72 -1.26 -15.26 -0.31
C ASP A 72 0.01 -14.80 -1.05
N LYS A 73 0.78 -15.80 -1.50
CA LYS A 73 2.10 -15.65 -2.16
C LYS A 73 3.17 -14.95 -1.32
N ALA A 74 2.99 -14.88 -0.01
CA ALA A 74 3.98 -14.27 0.86
C ALA A 74 5.28 -15.11 0.90
N PRO A 75 6.46 -14.50 0.75
CA PRO A 75 7.74 -15.20 0.86
C PRO A 75 8.17 -15.43 2.31
N ILE A 76 7.48 -14.81 3.27
CA ILE A 76 7.72 -14.91 4.70
C ILE A 76 6.43 -15.29 5.43
N PRO A 77 6.50 -15.98 6.59
CA PRO A 77 5.32 -16.32 7.37
C PRO A 77 4.50 -15.10 7.78
N VAL A 78 3.17 -15.22 7.70
CA VAL A 78 2.22 -14.19 8.12
C VAL A 78 1.43 -14.66 9.33
N VAL A 79 1.50 -13.92 10.44
CA VAL A 79 0.93 -14.31 11.73
C VAL A 79 0.07 -13.20 12.32
N LEU A 80 -0.93 -13.54 13.13
CA LEU A 80 -1.65 -12.54 13.93
C LEU A 80 -0.79 -12.11 15.12
N LEU A 81 -0.79 -10.81 15.40
CA LEU A 81 -0.22 -10.23 16.61
C LEU A 81 -1.34 -9.67 17.47
N ALA A 82 -1.31 -10.02 18.75
CA ALA A 82 -2.21 -9.43 19.74
C ALA A 82 -1.68 -8.05 20.18
N PRO A 83 -2.54 -7.13 20.63
CA PRO A 83 -2.07 -5.91 21.29
C PRO A 83 -1.10 -6.23 22.44
N GLY A 84 0.08 -5.61 22.43
CA GLY A 84 1.13 -5.85 23.43
C GLY A 84 2.03 -7.07 23.16
N ASP A 85 1.84 -7.79 22.04
CA ASP A 85 2.73 -8.87 21.64
C ASP A 85 4.15 -8.32 21.37
N PRO A 86 5.22 -8.92 21.94
CA PRO A 86 6.59 -8.44 21.75
C PRO A 86 7.04 -8.50 20.29
N GLY A 87 6.40 -9.33 19.45
CA GLY A 87 6.62 -9.37 18.01
C GLY A 87 6.27 -8.06 17.30
N LEU A 88 5.51 -7.15 17.93
CA LEU A 88 5.23 -5.83 17.38
C LEU A 88 6.46 -4.92 17.31
N ILE A 89 7.46 -5.17 18.16
CA ILE A 89 8.70 -4.38 18.23
C ILE A 89 9.94 -5.21 17.87
N ALA A 90 9.74 -6.48 17.48
CA ALA A 90 10.84 -7.36 17.11
C ALA A 90 11.55 -6.85 15.85
N ALA A 91 12.88 -6.80 15.90
CA ALA A 91 13.70 -6.25 14.83
C ALA A 91 13.54 -7.00 13.50
N ASP A 92 13.15 -8.27 13.50
CA ASP A 92 12.96 -9.10 12.32
C ASP A 92 11.49 -9.19 11.85
N THR A 93 10.60 -8.40 12.46
CA THR A 93 9.17 -8.40 12.13
C THR A 93 8.78 -7.10 11.45
N ALA A 94 8.30 -7.22 10.21
CA ALA A 94 7.48 -6.17 9.62
C ALA A 94 6.05 -6.35 10.12
N VAL A 95 5.36 -5.27 10.47
CA VAL A 95 4.00 -5.34 11.01
C VAL A 95 3.05 -4.60 10.08
N LEU A 96 2.05 -5.32 9.58
CA LEU A 96 0.90 -4.80 8.87
C LEU A 96 -0.18 -4.39 9.88
N LEU A 97 -0.38 -3.08 10.02
CA LEU A 97 -1.45 -2.48 10.80
C LEU A 97 -2.71 -2.38 9.94
N PHE A 98 -3.78 -3.01 10.38
CA PHE A 98 -5.13 -2.86 9.85
C PHE A 98 -5.97 -2.07 10.84
N HIS A 99 -6.22 -0.80 10.54
CA HIS A 99 -7.09 0.05 11.35
C HIS A 99 -8.41 0.24 10.62
N ALA A 100 -9.51 -0.11 11.28
CA ALA A 100 -10.85 -0.02 10.72
C ALA A 100 -11.78 0.76 11.65
N ASN A 101 -12.75 1.44 11.06
CA ASN A 101 -13.82 2.12 11.75
C ASN A 101 -15.16 1.74 11.11
N VAL A 102 -16.14 1.38 11.94
CA VAL A 102 -17.51 1.10 11.53
C VAL A 102 -18.32 2.39 11.65
N GLN A 103 -18.64 2.98 10.50
CA GLN A 103 -19.57 4.09 10.43
C GLN A 103 -21.00 3.55 10.43
N PRO A 104 -21.87 4.04 11.33
CA PRO A 104 -23.28 3.69 11.30
C PRO A 104 -23.89 4.17 9.98
N ALA A 105 -24.96 3.50 9.56
CA ALA A 105 -25.66 3.90 8.36
C ALA A 105 -26.50 5.15 8.63
N ASP A 106 -26.12 6.27 8.04
CA ASP A 106 -26.90 7.51 8.12
C ASP A 106 -28.05 7.46 7.10
N GLY A 107 -29.22 7.00 7.55
CA GLY A 107 -30.48 7.15 6.83
C GLY A 107 -31.24 5.85 6.55
N GLY A 108 -32.52 5.84 6.95
CA GLY A 108 -33.59 4.96 6.45
C GLY A 108 -33.46 3.46 6.73
N ALA A 109 -34.60 2.78 6.87
CA ALA A 109 -34.64 1.32 6.93
C ALA A 109 -34.01 0.71 5.66
N GLY A 110 -32.83 0.10 5.80
CA GLY A 110 -32.16 -0.65 4.72
C GLY A 110 -30.72 -0.26 4.40
N SER A 111 -30.16 0.79 5.02
CA SER A 111 -28.75 1.16 4.80
C SER A 111 -27.81 0.33 5.69
N ALA A 112 -26.80 -0.31 5.10
CA ALA A 112 -25.83 -1.14 5.81
C ALA A 112 -24.67 -0.28 6.36
N PRO A 113 -24.14 -0.57 7.56
CA PRO A 113 -22.98 0.13 8.10
C PRO A 113 -21.79 0.08 7.14
N LEU A 114 -20.96 1.13 7.14
CA LEU A 114 -19.75 1.18 6.33
C LEU A 114 -18.54 0.82 7.19
N LEU A 115 -17.68 -0.04 6.67
CA LEU A 115 -16.35 -0.33 7.21
C LEU A 115 -15.33 0.51 6.44
N VAL A 116 -14.78 1.54 7.08
CA VAL A 116 -13.68 2.36 6.58
C VAL A 116 -12.39 1.83 7.17
N PHE A 117 -11.37 1.56 6.36
CA PHE A 117 -10.10 1.02 6.85
C PHE A 117 -8.87 1.61 6.17
N SER A 118 -7.73 1.48 6.83
CA SER A 118 -6.40 1.77 6.29
C SER A 118 -5.44 0.62 6.59
N LEU A 119 -4.52 0.37 5.67
CA LEU A 119 -3.42 -0.57 5.82
C LEU A 119 -2.09 0.19 5.80
N ARG A 120 -1.25 -0.08 6.79
CA ARG A 120 0.09 0.52 6.92
C ARG A 120 1.07 -0.55 7.34
N VAL A 121 2.32 -0.42 6.90
CA VAL A 121 3.40 -1.28 7.40
C VAL A 121 4.29 -0.44 8.26
N PHE A 122 4.75 -1.01 9.36
CA PHE A 122 5.82 -0.44 10.15
C PHE A 122 6.81 -1.52 10.55
N ARG A 123 8.03 -1.10 10.82
CA ARG A 123 9.04 -1.92 11.47
C ARG A 123 9.82 -1.03 12.42
N ALA A 124 10.00 -1.47 13.66
CA ALA A 124 10.61 -0.67 14.72
C ALA A 124 12.03 -0.19 14.38
N THR A 125 12.76 -0.92 13.54
CA THR A 125 14.14 -0.63 13.15
C THR A 125 14.28 0.12 11.83
N ALA A 126 13.18 0.39 11.11
CA ALA A 126 13.22 1.11 9.84
C ALA A 126 13.12 2.64 10.06
N ALA A 127 13.76 3.42 9.19
CA ALA A 127 13.67 4.89 9.26
C ALA A 127 12.20 5.35 9.04
N PRO A 128 11.76 6.50 9.61
CA PRO A 128 10.34 6.93 9.62
C PRO A 128 9.70 7.27 8.26
N SER A 129 10.26 6.86 7.14
CA SER A 129 9.88 7.32 5.79
C SER A 129 8.58 6.73 5.23
N GLU A 130 7.90 5.83 5.94
CA GLU A 130 6.67 5.15 5.47
C GLU A 130 5.40 5.67 6.14
N LEU A 131 5.31 6.99 6.34
CA LEU A 131 4.10 7.63 6.87
C LEU A 131 2.88 7.50 5.94
N PHE A 132 3.10 7.12 4.68
CA PHE A 132 2.07 6.92 3.66
C PHE A 132 1.94 5.43 3.31
N GLY A 133 0.88 4.79 3.82
CA GLY A 133 0.47 3.44 3.39
C GLY A 133 -0.51 3.50 2.22
N ALA A 134 -1.18 2.38 1.94
CA ALA A 134 -2.26 2.33 0.96
C ALA A 134 -3.34 3.38 1.26
N ALA A 135 -3.98 3.89 0.20
CA ALA A 135 -5.09 4.83 0.35
C ALA A 135 -6.20 4.21 1.22
N PRO A 136 -6.82 4.96 2.17
CA PRO A 136 -7.95 4.47 2.94
C PRO A 136 -9.10 4.03 2.03
N ARG A 137 -9.80 2.96 2.42
CA ARG A 137 -10.90 2.36 1.64
C ARG A 137 -12.14 2.21 2.48
N ALA A 138 -13.30 2.23 1.83
CA ALA A 138 -14.59 2.00 2.46
C ALA A 138 -15.32 0.85 1.77
N THR A 139 -15.93 -0.03 2.56
CA THR A 139 -16.74 -1.15 2.08
C THR A 139 -18.00 -1.28 2.93
N ARG A 140 -19.01 -1.99 2.43
CA ARG A 140 -20.17 -2.31 3.28
C ARG A 140 -19.76 -3.36 4.31
N LEU A 141 -20.15 -3.16 5.56
CA LEU A 141 -19.99 -4.16 6.60
C LEU A 141 -20.88 -5.36 6.26
N PRO A 142 -20.38 -6.61 6.38
CA PRO A 142 -21.22 -7.79 6.25
C PRO A 142 -22.38 -7.74 7.25
N ALA A 143 -23.56 -8.22 6.84
CA ALA A 143 -24.70 -8.37 7.74
C ALA A 143 -24.31 -9.26 8.94
N LYS A 144 -24.86 -8.98 10.13
CA LYS A 144 -24.49 -9.69 11.38
C LYS A 144 -24.37 -11.20 11.16
N GLY A 145 -23.21 -11.76 11.51
CA GLY A 145 -22.93 -13.20 11.45
C GLY A 145 -22.50 -13.75 10.08
N THR A 146 -22.36 -12.89 9.05
CA THR A 146 -21.85 -13.31 7.74
C THR A 146 -20.34 -13.06 7.62
N ASN A 147 -19.65 -13.96 6.89
CA ASN A 147 -18.24 -13.85 6.58
C ASN A 147 -17.92 -12.56 5.79
N PRO A 148 -16.66 -12.10 5.77
CA PRO A 148 -16.25 -10.96 4.97
C PRO A 148 -16.70 -11.08 3.51
N THR A 149 -17.16 -9.96 2.94
CA THR A 149 -17.76 -9.96 1.60
C THR A 149 -16.68 -10.00 0.51
N PRO A 150 -17.00 -10.47 -0.71
CA PRO A 150 -16.08 -10.35 -1.84
C PRO A 150 -15.62 -8.92 -2.12
N GLN A 151 -16.47 -7.93 -1.81
CA GLN A 151 -16.12 -6.51 -1.91
C GLN A 151 -15.04 -6.11 -0.89
N PHE A 152 -15.13 -6.63 0.34
CA PHE A 152 -14.08 -6.47 1.34
C PHE A 152 -12.76 -7.07 0.87
N ASP A 153 -12.79 -8.31 0.36
CA ASP A 153 -11.59 -8.98 -0.13
C ASP A 153 -10.93 -8.23 -1.28
N ALA A 154 -11.71 -7.72 -2.23
CA ALA A 154 -11.21 -6.91 -3.33
C ALA A 154 -10.54 -5.63 -2.84
N ALA A 155 -11.17 -4.93 -1.89
CA ALA A 155 -10.61 -3.70 -1.31
C ALA A 155 -9.32 -3.97 -0.53
N VAL A 156 -9.29 -5.04 0.28
CA VAL A 156 -8.09 -5.44 1.01
C VAL A 156 -6.99 -5.88 0.06
N ASN A 157 -7.29 -6.67 -0.98
CA ASN A 157 -6.32 -7.08 -1.98
C ASN A 157 -5.70 -5.89 -2.71
N ALA A 158 -6.51 -4.88 -3.08
CA ALA A 158 -6.01 -3.66 -3.71
C ALA A 158 -5.08 -2.88 -2.77
N ALA A 159 -5.45 -2.72 -1.50
CA ALA A 159 -4.58 -2.08 -0.51
C ALA A 159 -3.29 -2.89 -0.24
N LEU A 160 -3.38 -4.22 -0.19
CA LEU A 160 -2.22 -5.09 -0.05
C LEU A 160 -1.29 -5.04 -1.27
N ALA A 161 -1.82 -4.84 -2.48
CA ALA A 161 -1.01 -4.70 -3.70
C ALA A 161 -0.20 -3.40 -3.73
N GLU A 162 -0.71 -2.35 -3.09
CA GLU A 162 -0.01 -1.07 -2.87
C GLU A 162 1.02 -1.16 -1.73
N THR A 163 0.84 -2.10 -0.80
CA THR A 163 1.59 -2.17 0.46
C THR A 163 2.68 -3.25 0.48
N LEU A 164 2.43 -4.41 -0.14
CA LEU A 164 3.29 -5.59 -0.06
C LEU A 164 4.15 -5.74 -1.32
N PRO A 165 5.49 -5.79 -1.21
CA PRO A 165 6.40 -5.73 -2.36
C PRO A 165 6.28 -6.96 -3.28
N TRP A 166 5.90 -8.12 -2.76
CA TRP A 166 5.68 -9.34 -3.56
C TRP A 166 4.36 -9.33 -4.33
N ARG A 167 3.46 -8.38 -4.05
CA ARG A 167 2.18 -8.25 -4.77
C ARG A 167 2.22 -7.25 -5.92
N SER A 168 3.20 -6.35 -5.92
CA SER A 168 3.37 -5.32 -6.96
C SER A 168 4.23 -5.77 -8.14
N ARG A 169 4.82 -6.99 -8.10
CA ARG A 169 5.63 -7.50 -9.22
C ARG A 169 4.75 -7.94 -10.39
N PRO A 170 5.02 -7.48 -11.62
CA PRO A 170 4.49 -8.15 -12.82
C PRO A 170 4.90 -9.62 -12.80
N ALA A 171 4.02 -10.51 -13.25
CA ALA A 171 4.43 -11.87 -13.57
C ALA A 171 5.57 -11.81 -14.62
N PRO A 172 6.62 -12.64 -14.49
CA PRO A 172 7.67 -12.72 -15.50
C PRO A 172 7.10 -13.13 -16.86
#